data_AF-A0A7S2ESI1-F1
#
_entry.id   AF-A0A7S2ESI1-F1
#
_cell.length_a   1.000
_cell.length_b   1.000
_cell.length_c   1.000
_cell.angle_alpha   90.00
_cell.angle_beta   90.00
_cell.angle_gamma   90.00
#
_symmetry.space_group_name_H-M   'P 1'
#
loop_
_entity.id
_entity.type
_entity.pdbx_description
1 polymer ?
#
loop_
_entity_poly.entity_id
_entity_poly.type
_entity_poly.pdbx_seq_one_letter_code
_entity_poly.pdbx_strand_id
1 'polypeptide(L)'
;GEDDDDTIVRPDHFTYGTVLKACANLSNPISRTDDDYLSFVARVFRDCCAGGVVTFGVIMQLRQAAPVELYRSLLPPGTVDPTTDRFDIERMPRRWRRNANERRR
;
A
#
# COMPACT_ATOMS: atom_id res chain seq x y z
N GLY A 1 -10.18 -0.34 35.52
CA GLY A 1 -8.74 -0.58 35.35
C GLY A 1 -8.45 -0.40 33.90
N GLU A 2 -8.40 0.85 33.48
CA GLU A 2 -7.98 1.29 32.16
C GLU A 2 -6.51 1.58 32.31
N ASP A 3 -5.63 0.74 31.76
CA ASP A 3 -4.20 1.01 31.52
C ASP A 3 -3.59 -0.27 30.91
N ASP A 4 -3.97 -0.62 29.66
CA ASP A 4 -3.27 -1.66 28.89
C ASP A 4 -3.46 -1.55 27.35
N ASP A 5 -3.89 -0.38 26.83
CA ASP A 5 -4.02 -0.15 25.36
C ASP A 5 -2.77 0.51 24.73
N ASP A 6 -1.89 1.10 25.56
CA ASP A 6 -0.71 1.86 25.08
C ASP A 6 0.48 0.97 24.66
N THR A 7 0.34 -0.36 24.71
CA THR A 7 1.39 -1.33 24.35
C THR A 7 1.24 -1.93 22.96
N ILE A 8 0.13 -1.67 22.23
CA ILE A 8 -0.10 -2.25 20.91
C ILE A 8 0.60 -1.41 19.83
N VAL A 9 1.82 -1.82 19.45
CA VAL A 9 2.53 -1.27 18.29
C VAL A 9 1.80 -1.68 17.01
N ARG A 10 1.18 -0.70 16.34
CA ARG A 10 0.47 -0.92 15.07
C ARG A 10 1.37 -0.61 13.87
N PRO A 11 1.31 -1.41 12.79
CA PRO A 11 1.98 -1.08 11.55
C PRO A 11 1.55 0.28 11.02
N ASP A 12 2.53 1.05 10.56
CA ASP A 12 2.32 2.35 9.93
C ASP A 12 2.70 2.33 8.44
N HIS A 13 2.64 3.49 7.80
CA HIS A 13 2.99 3.65 6.39
C HIS A 13 4.43 3.23 6.06
N PHE A 14 5.38 3.38 7.00
CA PHE A 14 6.76 2.92 6.81
C PHE A 14 6.83 1.41 6.77
N THR A 15 6.10 0.74 7.66
CA THR A 15 6.02 -0.72 7.71
C THR A 15 5.52 -1.28 6.38
N TYR A 16 4.36 -0.83 5.90
CA TYR A 16 3.78 -1.31 4.64
C TYR A 16 4.62 -0.91 3.42
N GLY A 17 5.13 0.33 3.38
CA GLY A 17 6.01 0.79 2.30
C GLY A 17 7.30 -0.03 2.19
N THR A 18 7.88 -0.43 3.33
CA THR A 18 9.10 -1.24 3.37
C THR A 18 8.87 -2.65 2.87
N VAL A 19 7.75 -3.29 3.26
CA VAL A 19 7.38 -4.62 2.76
C VAL A 19 7.17 -4.59 1.24
N LEU A 20 6.42 -3.62 0.73
CA LEU A 20 6.20 -3.46 -0.72
C LEU A 20 7.51 -3.20 -1.48
N LYS A 21 8.39 -2.37 -0.92
CA LYS A 21 9.72 -2.13 -1.48
C LYS A 21 10.55 -3.42 -1.54
N ALA A 22 10.48 -4.26 -0.50
CA ALA A 22 11.15 -5.56 -0.50
C ALA A 22 10.59 -6.48 -1.59
N CYS A 23 9.27 -6.54 -1.76
CA CYS A 23 8.64 -7.27 -2.85
C CYS A 23 9.15 -6.80 -4.22
N ALA A 24 9.17 -5.49 -4.46
CA ALA A 24 9.66 -4.93 -5.72
C ALA A 24 11.11 -5.33 -6.02
N ASN A 25 12.00 -5.28 -5.02
CA ASN A 25 13.43 -5.57 -5.18
C ASN A 25 13.75 -7.06 -5.27
N LEU A 26 12.95 -7.93 -4.67
CA LEU A 26 13.18 -9.39 -4.64
C LEU A 26 12.39 -10.13 -5.71
N SER A 27 11.41 -9.47 -6.34
CA SER A 27 10.66 -10.05 -7.45
C SER A 27 11.54 -10.27 -8.68
N ASN A 28 11.40 -11.44 -9.29
CA ASN A 28 11.86 -11.72 -10.65
C ASN A 28 10.65 -11.79 -11.62
N PRO A 29 10.86 -11.79 -12.95
CA PRO A 29 9.74 -11.79 -13.90
C PRO A 29 8.74 -12.94 -13.72
N ILE A 30 9.20 -14.13 -13.29
CA ILE A 30 8.35 -15.30 -13.06
C ILE A 30 7.47 -15.08 -11.82
N SER A 31 8.04 -14.58 -10.72
CA SER A 31 7.28 -14.31 -9.50
C SER A 31 6.24 -13.20 -9.69
N ARG A 32 6.39 -12.30 -10.67
CA ARG A 32 5.40 -11.23 -10.93
C ARG A 32 4.15 -11.72 -11.66
N THR A 33 4.13 -12.98 -12.08
CA THR A 33 2.94 -13.67 -12.62
C THR A 33 2.45 -14.78 -11.70
N ASP A 34 3.10 -14.97 -10.55
CA ASP A 34 2.75 -15.99 -9.57
C ASP A 34 1.59 -15.51 -8.68
N ASP A 35 0.54 -16.33 -8.57
CA ASP A 35 -0.69 -15.97 -7.87
C ASP A 35 -0.47 -15.73 -6.37
N ASP A 36 0.47 -16.44 -5.75
CA ASP A 36 0.79 -16.27 -4.33
C ASP A 36 1.49 -14.93 -4.09
N TYR A 37 2.46 -14.57 -4.94
CA TYR A 37 3.10 -13.26 -4.90
C TYR A 37 2.08 -12.12 -5.10
N LEU A 38 1.21 -12.23 -6.10
CA LEU A 38 0.19 -11.22 -6.40
C LEU A 38 -0.79 -11.07 -5.25
N SER A 39 -1.22 -12.19 -4.66
CA SER A 39 -2.11 -12.23 -3.49
C SER A 39 -1.45 -11.60 -2.27
N PHE A 40 -0.15 -11.86 -2.06
CA PHE A 40 0.62 -11.27 -0.97
C PHE A 40 0.72 -9.74 -1.10
N VAL A 41 1.14 -9.23 -2.26
CA VAL A 41 1.22 -7.77 -2.52
C VAL A 41 -0.15 -7.11 -2.34
N ALA A 42 -1.21 -7.74 -2.86
CA ALA A 42 -2.57 -7.27 -2.68
C ALA A 42 -2.98 -7.21 -1.21
N ARG A 43 -2.64 -8.26 -0.43
CA ARG A 43 -2.98 -8.34 0.99
C ARG A 43 -2.28 -7.25 1.79
N VAL A 44 -0.98 -7.05 1.60
CA VAL A 44 -0.19 -5.99 2.26
C VAL A 44 -0.84 -4.63 2.01
N PHE A 45 -1.24 -4.34 0.77
CA PHE A 45 -1.89 -3.07 0.47
C PHE A 45 -3.29 -2.93 1.08
N ARG A 46 -4.10 -4.00 1.08
CA ARG A 46 -5.43 -3.99 1.73
C ARG A 46 -5.33 -3.77 3.23
N ASP A 47 -4.33 -4.36 3.89
CA ASP A 47 -4.08 -4.15 5.30
C ASP A 47 -3.64 -2.70 5.58
N CYS A 48 -2.81 -2.11 4.71
CA CYS A 48 -2.47 -0.68 4.76
C CYS A 48 -3.72 0.22 4.65
N CYS A 49 -4.62 -0.10 3.72
CA CYS A 49 -5.90 0.59 3.54
C CYS A 49 -6.79 0.50 4.78
N ALA A 50 -6.88 -0.69 5.39
CA ALA A 50 -7.65 -0.92 6.61
C ALA A 50 -7.06 -0.18 7.83
N GLY A 51 -5.73 -0.13 7.93
CA GLY A 51 -5.01 0.66 8.93
C GLY A 51 -5.19 2.18 8.77
N GLY A 52 -5.66 2.63 7.60
CA GLY A 52 -5.86 4.05 7.33
C GLY A 52 -4.54 4.81 7.16
N VAL A 53 -3.46 4.13 6.80
CA VAL A 53 -2.09 4.66 6.74
C VAL A 53 -1.53 4.72 5.31
N VAL A 54 -2.41 4.81 4.29
CA VAL A 54 -1.99 4.97 2.89
C VAL A 54 -1.42 6.37 2.68
N THR A 55 -0.18 6.43 2.20
CA THR A 55 0.54 7.65 1.81
C THR A 55 0.92 7.62 0.34
N PHE A 56 1.40 8.75 -0.19
CA PHE A 56 1.99 8.80 -1.53
C PHE A 56 3.12 7.77 -1.68
N GLY A 57 3.98 7.65 -0.66
CA GLY A 57 5.08 6.69 -0.64
C GLY A 57 4.63 5.24 -0.76
N VAL A 58 3.57 4.84 -0.05
CA VAL A 58 3.02 3.48 -0.14
C VAL A 58 2.54 3.17 -1.56
N ILE A 59 1.81 4.09 -2.20
CA ILE A 59 1.31 3.86 -3.56
C ILE A 59 2.46 3.77 -4.58
N MET A 60 3.51 4.58 -4.42
CA MET A 60 4.70 4.47 -5.25
C MET A 60 5.38 3.11 -5.12
N GLN A 61 5.47 2.56 -3.90
CA GLN A 61 6.03 1.21 -3.69
C GLN A 61 5.11 0.11 -4.23
N LEU A 62 3.80 0.26 -4.09
CA LEU A 62 2.83 -0.66 -4.68
C LEU A 62 2.99 -0.72 -6.21
N ARG A 63 3.12 0.44 -6.86
CA ARG A 63 3.32 0.53 -8.32
C ARG A 63 4.60 -0.19 -8.78
N GLN A 64 5.65 -0.19 -7.96
CA GLN A 64 6.89 -0.91 -8.28
C GLN A 64 6.76 -2.42 -8.05
N ALA A 65 6.05 -2.83 -7.00
CA ALA A 65 5.88 -4.23 -6.62
C ALA A 65 4.89 -5.00 -7.50
N ALA A 66 3.81 -4.34 -7.96
CA ALA A 66 2.71 -4.99 -8.67
C ALA A 66 2.82 -4.81 -10.20
N PRO A 67 2.34 -5.77 -11.00
CA PRO A 67 1.95 -5.52 -12.39
C PRO A 67 0.88 -4.42 -12.49
N VAL A 68 0.78 -3.76 -13.65
CA VAL A 68 -0.11 -2.61 -13.85
C VAL A 68 -1.58 -2.98 -13.66
N GLU A 69 -1.97 -4.18 -14.04
CA GLU A 69 -3.32 -4.72 -13.91
C GLU A 69 -3.70 -4.86 -12.43
N LEU A 70 -2.82 -5.48 -11.63
CA LEU A 70 -3.04 -5.60 -10.19
C LEU A 70 -3.06 -4.22 -9.52
N TYR A 71 -2.09 -3.36 -9.84
CA TYR A 71 -2.03 -1.99 -9.31
C TYR A 71 -3.33 -1.22 -9.56
N ARG A 72 -3.84 -1.24 -10.80
CA ARG A 72 -5.11 -0.59 -11.14
C ARG A 72 -6.31 -1.22 -10.44
N SER A 73 -6.34 -2.56 -10.31
CA SER A 73 -7.45 -3.27 -9.65
C SER A 73 -7.57 -2.99 -8.15
N LEU A 74 -6.46 -2.64 -7.49
CA LEU A 74 -6.41 -2.36 -6.06
C LEU A 74 -6.81 -0.93 -5.72
N LEU A 75 -6.77 -0.02 -6.71
CA LEU A 75 -7.07 1.39 -6.51
C LEU A 75 -8.51 1.71 -6.90
N PRO A 76 -9.17 2.66 -6.22
CA PRO A 76 -10.53 3.05 -6.54
C PRO A 76 -10.63 3.61 -7.97
N PRO A 77 -11.77 3.42 -8.65
CA PRO A 77 -11.98 4.00 -9.98
C PRO A 77 -11.75 5.52 -9.98
N GLY A 78 -11.04 6.02 -10.99
CA GLY A 78 -10.78 7.46 -11.18
C GLY A 78 -9.64 8.04 -10.33
N THR A 79 -8.95 7.23 -9.52
CA THR A 79 -7.74 7.65 -8.80
C THR A 79 -6.47 7.52 -9.63
N VAL A 80 -6.48 6.70 -10.70
CA VAL A 80 -5.35 6.48 -11.60
C VAL A 80 -5.69 7.01 -12.99
N ASP A 81 -4.76 7.75 -13.58
CA ASP A 81 -4.81 8.16 -14.97
C ASP A 81 -4.51 6.95 -15.88
N PRO A 82 -5.42 6.57 -16.79
CA PRO A 82 -5.30 5.34 -17.58
C PRO A 82 -4.18 5.38 -18.62
N THR A 83 -3.65 6.56 -18.95
CA THR A 83 -2.60 6.76 -19.96
C THR A 83 -1.22 6.78 -19.32
N THR A 84 -1.08 7.34 -18.13
CA THR A 84 0.21 7.60 -17.48
C THR A 84 0.49 6.73 -16.26
N ASP A 85 -0.53 6.00 -15.77
CA ASP A 85 -0.53 5.23 -14.51
C ASP A 85 -0.17 6.07 -13.27
N ARG A 86 -0.27 7.40 -13.41
CA ARG A 86 -0.10 8.32 -12.29
C ARG A 86 -1.36 8.32 -11.45
N PHE A 87 -1.21 8.35 -10.14
CA PHE A 87 -2.32 8.42 -9.21
C PHE A 87 -2.46 9.81 -8.61
N ASP A 88 -3.67 10.13 -8.18
CA ASP A 88 -3.99 11.30 -7.37
C ASP A 88 -4.33 10.85 -5.95
N ILE A 89 -3.44 11.15 -4.99
CA ILE A 89 -3.61 10.77 -3.59
C ILE A 89 -4.85 11.43 -2.98
N GLU A 90 -5.26 12.60 -3.46
CA GLU A 90 -6.40 13.32 -2.90
C GLU A 90 -7.74 12.68 -3.27
N ARG A 91 -7.77 11.93 -4.38
CA ARG A 91 -8.94 11.13 -4.78
C ARG A 91 -9.07 9.82 -4.00
N MET A 92 -8.08 9.45 -3.19
CA MET A 92 -8.18 8.24 -2.36
C MET A 92 -9.18 8.42 -1.22
N PRO A 93 -9.91 7.36 -0.82
CA PRO A 93 -10.84 7.39 0.29
C PRO A 93 -10.19 7.96 1.55
N ARG A 94 -10.83 8.94 2.19
CA ARG A 94 -10.34 9.52 3.45
C ARG A 94 -10.02 8.46 4.51
N ARG A 95 -10.84 7.40 4.58
CA ARG A 95 -10.63 6.28 5.52
C ARG A 95 -9.30 5.54 5.31
N TRP A 96 -8.74 5.56 4.10
CA TRP A 96 -7.45 4.93 3.80
C TRP A 96 -6.26 5.80 4.23
N ARG A 97 -6.46 7.10 4.44
CA ARG A 97 -5.38 8.06 4.73
C ARG A 97 -5.49 8.72 6.12
N ARG A 98 -6.55 8.43 6.88
CA ARG A 98 -6.90 9.13 8.13
C ARG A 98 -5.83 9.07 9.24
N ASN A 99 -4.98 8.04 9.23
CA ASN A 99 -3.94 7.78 10.24
C ASN A 99 -2.52 7.96 9.66
N ALA A 100 -2.42 8.40 8.40
CA ALA A 100 -1.15 8.61 7.73
C ALA A 100 -0.44 9.84 8.31
N ASN A 101 0.45 9.64 9.28
CA ASN A 101 1.27 10.69 9.85
C ASN A 101 2.69 10.63 9.27
N GLU A 102 2.94 11.35 8.18
CA GLU A 102 4.27 11.43 7.53
C GLU A 102 5.31 12.21 8.36
N ARG A 103 4.95 12.75 9.53
CA ARG A 103 5.81 13.59 10.36
C ARG A 103 6.67 12.83 11.39
N ARG A 104 6.57 11.50 11.52
CA ARG A 104 7.51 10.74 12.36
C ARG A 104 8.81 10.52 11.59
N ARG A 105 9.82 11.33 11.93
CA ARG A 105 11.24 11.06 11.68
C ARG A 105 11.90 10.76 13.02
#